data_AF-A0A3D8HVT7-F1
#
_entry.id   AF-A0A3D8HVT7-F1
#
_cell.length_a   1.000
_cell.length_b   1.000
_cell.length_c   1.000
_cell.angle_alpha   90.00
_cell.angle_beta   90.00
_cell.angle_gamma   90.00
#
_symmetry.space_group_name_H-M   'P 1'
#
loop_
_entity.id
_entity.type
_entity.pdbx_description
1 polymer ?
#
loop_
_entity_poly.entity_id
_entity_poly.type
_entity_poly.pdbx_seq_one_letter_code
_entity_poly.pdbx_strand_id
1 'polypeptide(L)'
;MIFLKALIALVLALVWYFIDGNLEFAVILFIFLFVVLLFQPRKTKSIQEQDFFKDKINRANERKIHIEEQRLQEQKDANKQKHLKEI
;
A
#
# COMPACT_ATOMS: atom_id res chain seq x y z
N MET A 1 7.69 5.22 -17.99
CA MET A 1 7.69 6.38 -17.06
C MET A 1 9.05 7.08 -16.98
N ILE A 2 10.18 6.37 -16.86
CA ILE A 2 11.52 6.99 -16.85
C ILE A 2 11.81 7.79 -18.14
N PHE A 3 11.43 7.24 -19.30
CA PHE A 3 11.65 7.89 -20.60
C PHE A 3 10.96 9.27 -20.70
N LEU A 4 9.69 9.37 -20.28
CA LEU A 4 8.96 10.63 -20.27
C LEU A 4 9.59 11.66 -19.31
N LYS A 5 10.07 11.19 -18.14
CA LYS A 5 10.78 12.03 -17.18
C LYS A 5 12.11 12.57 -17.75
N ALA A 6 12.84 11.74 -18.49
CA ALA A 6 14.05 12.14 -19.21
C ALA A 6 13.74 13.16 -20.31
N LEU A 7 12.67 12.93 -21.09
CA LEU A 7 12.24 13.85 -22.15
C LEU A 7 11.87 15.24 -21.61
N ILE A 8 11.11 15.29 -20.51
CA ILE A 8 10.73 16.56 -19.87
C ILE A 8 11.96 17.30 -19.34
N ALA A 9 12.86 16.60 -18.65
CA ALA A 9 14.10 17.19 -18.17
C ALA A 9 14.96 17.73 -19.33
N LEU A 10 15.02 17.01 -20.45
CA LEU A 10 15.77 17.40 -21.64
C LEU A 10 15.20 18.68 -22.27
N VAL A 11 13.87 18.75 -22.43
CA VAL A 11 13.22 19.93 -23.00
C VAL A 11 13.46 21.16 -22.13
N LEU A 12 13.34 21.04 -20.80
CA LEU A 12 13.60 22.15 -19.88
C LEU A 12 15.06 22.61 -19.94
N ALA A 13 16.01 21.69 -20.04
CA ALA A 13 17.43 22.02 -20.17
C ALA A 13 17.76 22.70 -21.51
N LEU A 14 17.17 22.24 -22.62
CA LEU A 14 17.34 22.85 -23.93
C LEU A 14 16.73 24.25 -24.01
N VAL A 15 15.56 24.45 -23.41
CA VAL A 15 14.93 25.78 -23.30
C VAL A 15 15.82 26.72 -22.50
N TRP A 16 16.42 26.24 -21.40
CA TRP A 16 17.34 27.04 -20.60
C TRP A 16 18.62 27.39 -21.36
N TYR A 17 19.19 26.41 -22.09
CA TYR A 17 20.36 26.62 -22.94
C TYR A 17 20.09 27.70 -24.00
N PHE A 18 18.88 27.76 -24.56
CA PHE A 18 18.52 28.77 -25.56
C PHE A 18 18.50 30.20 -24.99
N ILE A 19 18.29 30.36 -23.68
CA ILE A 19 18.22 31.67 -23.02
C ILE A 19 19.61 32.13 -22.58
N ASP A 20 20.36 31.27 -21.91
CA ASP A 20 21.64 31.63 -21.27
C ASP A 20 22.87 31.32 -22.16
N GLY A 21 22.70 30.44 -23.16
CA GLY A 21 23.79 29.99 -24.06
C GLY A 21 24.85 29.13 -23.38
N ASN A 22 24.75 28.92 -22.08
CA ASN A 22 25.79 28.30 -21.28
C ASN A 22 25.55 26.79 -21.13
N LEU A 23 26.36 26.00 -21.84
CA LEU A 23 26.21 24.55 -21.94
C LEU A 23 26.39 23.87 -20.57
N GLU A 24 27.35 24.34 -19.78
CA GLU A 24 27.68 23.78 -18.46
C GLU A 24 26.48 23.88 -17.52
N PHE A 25 25.85 25.06 -17.47
CA PHE A 25 24.64 25.29 -16.68
C PHE A 25 23.46 24.46 -17.17
N ALA A 26 23.25 24.34 -18.48
CA ALA A 26 22.18 23.54 -19.04
C ALA A 26 22.31 22.04 -18.69
N VAL A 27 23.54 21.51 -18.73
CA VAL A 27 23.82 20.12 -18.35
C VAL A 27 23.61 19.90 -16.84
N ILE A 28 24.09 20.82 -16.00
CA ILE A 28 23.87 20.76 -14.55
C ILE A 28 22.37 20.79 -14.24
N LEU A 29 21.62 21.68 -14.90
CA LEU A 29 20.18 21.83 -14.75
C LEU A 29 19.43 20.58 -15.22
N PHE A 30 19.85 19.96 -16.32
CA PHE A 30 19.32 18.68 -16.78
C PHE A 30 19.47 17.57 -15.74
N ILE A 31 20.69 17.37 -15.22
CA ILE A 31 20.98 16.33 -14.23
C ILE A 31 20.18 16.59 -12.95
N PHE A 32 20.14 17.84 -12.49
CA PHE A 32 19.39 18.23 -11.30
C PHE A 32 17.90 17.92 -11.44
N LEU A 33 17.27 18.38 -12.52
CA LEU A 33 15.84 18.14 -12.79
C LEU A 33 15.54 16.65 -12.95
N PHE A 34 16.42 15.91 -13.62
CA PHE A 34 16.26 14.48 -13.81
C PHE A 34 16.29 13.72 -12.47
N VAL A 35 17.24 14.02 -11.60
CA VAL A 35 17.35 13.44 -10.26
C VAL A 35 16.12 13.78 -9.42
N VAL A 36 15.68 15.04 -9.38
CA VAL A 36 14.47 15.44 -8.66
C VAL A 36 13.23 14.70 -9.17
N LEU A 37 13.09 14.53 -10.48
CA LEU A 37 11.99 13.76 -11.07
C LEU A 37 12.06 12.27 -10.71
N LEU A 38 13.25 11.69 -10.51
CA LEU A 38 13.40 10.31 -10.05
C LEU A 38 13.04 10.16 -8.57
N PHE A 39 13.41 11.13 -7.73
CA PHE A 39 13.11 11.15 -6.30
C PHE A 39 11.66 11.47 -5.98
N GLN A 40 10.84 11.85 -6.97
CA GLN A 40 9.42 12.06 -6.76
C GLN A 40 8.82 10.82 -6.09
N PRO A 41 8.32 10.93 -4.83
CA PRO A 41 7.82 9.79 -4.11
C PRO A 41 6.71 9.19 -4.94
N ARG A 42 6.90 7.95 -5.41
CA ARG A 42 5.82 7.23 -6.07
C ARG A 42 4.72 7.17 -5.03
N LYS A 43 3.66 7.97 -5.26
CA LYS A 43 2.47 8.00 -4.40
C LYS A 43 2.16 6.56 -4.08
N THR A 44 2.33 6.22 -2.81
CA THR A 44 2.11 4.90 -2.28
C THR A 44 0.70 4.52 -2.69
N LYS A 45 0.56 3.67 -3.73
CA LYS A 45 -0.64 2.84 -3.81
C LYS A 45 -0.62 2.07 -2.51
N SER A 46 -1.57 2.34 -1.58
CA SER A 46 -2.00 1.42 -0.51
C SER A 46 -2.50 2.07 0.79
N ILE A 47 -3.20 3.21 0.78
CA ILE A 47 -4.17 3.40 1.90
C ILE A 47 -5.32 2.40 1.69
N GLN A 48 -5.89 2.35 0.48
CA GLN A 48 -7.01 1.45 0.16
C GLN A 48 -6.63 -0.05 0.12
N GLU A 49 -5.42 -0.41 -0.34
CA GLU A 49 -5.00 -1.82 -0.32
C GLU A 49 -4.70 -2.32 1.10
N GLN A 50 -4.17 -1.48 2.00
CA GLN A 50 -3.97 -1.87 3.40
C GLN A 50 -5.29 -2.14 4.12
N ASP A 51 -6.31 -1.31 3.87
CA ASP A 51 -7.64 -1.51 4.46
C ASP A 51 -8.29 -2.81 3.98
N PHE A 52 -8.14 -3.18 2.71
CA PHE A 52 -8.69 -4.44 2.19
C PHE A 52 -8.07 -5.69 2.84
N PHE A 53 -6.76 -5.68 3.07
CA PHE A 53 -6.09 -6.80 3.74
C PHE A 53 -6.47 -6.89 5.22
N LYS A 54 -6.56 -5.75 5.91
CA LYS A 54 -6.94 -5.70 7.33
C LYS A 54 -8.38 -6.20 7.54
N ASP A 55 -9.29 -5.82 6.66
CA ASP A 55 -10.68 -6.22 6.72
C ASP A 55 -10.89 -7.71 6.39
N LYS A 56 -10.05 -8.28 5.52
CA LYS A 56 -10.04 -9.73 5.24
C LYS A 56 -9.55 -10.55 6.44
N ILE A 57 -8.53 -10.06 7.16
CA ILE A 57 -7.99 -10.74 8.35
C ILE A 57 -8.99 -10.69 9.51
N ASN A 58 -9.62 -9.54 9.75
CA ASN A 58 -10.62 -9.38 10.81
C ASN A 58 -11.81 -10.33 10.60
N ARG A 59 -12.35 -10.38 9.38
CA ARG A 59 -13.46 -11.29 9.02
C ARG A 59 -13.09 -12.78 9.16
N ALA A 60 -11.83 -13.13 8.92
CA ALA A 60 -11.36 -14.51 9.13
C ALA A 60 -11.27 -14.86 10.63
N ASN A 61 -10.87 -13.92 11.47
CA ASN A 61 -10.79 -14.12 12.92
C ASN A 61 -12.18 -14.21 13.57
N GLU A 62 -13.11 -13.33 13.20
CA GLU A 62 -14.49 -13.36 13.73
C GLU A 62 -15.17 -14.71 13.47
N ARG A 63 -14.98 -15.30 12.29
CA ARG A 63 -15.52 -16.62 11.96
C ARG A 63 -14.95 -17.73 12.85
N LYS A 64 -13.67 -17.67 13.21
CA LYS A 64 -13.04 -18.68 14.07
C LYS A 64 -13.57 -18.59 15.50
N ILE A 65 -13.65 -17.37 16.03
CA ILE A 65 -14.18 -17.12 17.38
C ILE A 65 -15.62 -17.63 17.48
N HIS A 66 -16.46 -17.33 16.48
CA HIS A 66 -17.86 -17.77 16.49
C HIS A 66 -18.02 -19.29 16.47
N ILE A 67 -17.19 -20.01 15.71
CA ILE A 67 -17.22 -21.49 15.68
C ILE A 67 -16.78 -22.08 17.04
N GLU A 68 -15.80 -21.46 17.68
CA GLU A 68 -15.27 -21.93 18.96
C GLU A 68 -16.26 -21.67 20.11
N GLU A 69 -16.96 -20.53 20.08
CA GLU A 69 -18.08 -20.23 20.98
C GLU A 69 -19.23 -21.22 20.83
N GLN A 70 -19.63 -21.54 19.59
CA GLN A 70 -20.68 -22.54 19.32
C GLN A 70 -20.30 -23.92 19.87
N ARG A 71 -19.05 -24.36 19.68
CA ARG A 71 -18.56 -25.64 20.24
C ARG A 71 -18.57 -25.65 21.77
N LEU A 72 -18.22 -24.53 22.40
CA LEU A 72 -18.25 -24.42 23.86
C LEU A 72 -19.70 -24.48 24.39
N GLN A 73 -20.63 -23.87 23.67
CA GLN A 73 -22.05 -23.86 24.04
C GLN A 73 -22.68 -25.27 23.90
N GLU A 74 -22.42 -25.96 22.78
CA GLU A 74 -22.86 -27.34 22.58
C GLU A 74 -22.30 -28.30 23.65
N GLN A 75 -21.04 -28.13 24.07
CA GLN A 75 -20.47 -28.93 25.17
C GLN A 75 -21.14 -28.64 26.52
N LYS A 76 -21.44 -27.37 26.82
CA LYS A 76 -22.15 -26.99 28.05
C LYS A 76 -23.55 -27.57 28.08
N ASP A 77 -24.26 -27.54 26.96
CA ASP A 77 -25.61 -28.09 26.85
C ASP A 77 -25.60 -29.62 26.90
N ALA A 78 -24.60 -30.28 26.31
CA ALA A 78 -24.41 -31.73 26.43
C ALA A 78 -24.12 -32.17 27.87
N ASN A 79 -23.28 -31.43 28.61
CA ASN A 79 -22.99 -31.73 30.01
C ASN A 79 -24.20 -31.49 30.92
N LYS A 80 -24.98 -30.42 30.68
CA LYS A 80 -26.25 -30.20 31.40
C LYS A 80 -27.24 -31.33 31.17
N GLN A 81 -27.40 -31.78 29.92
CA GLN A 81 -28.31 -32.89 29.58
C GLN A 81 -27.87 -34.23 30.16
N LYS A 82 -26.55 -34.50 30.26
CA LYS A 82 -26.04 -35.69 30.97
C LYS A 82 -26.37 -35.65 32.45
N HIS A 83 -26.13 -34.51 33.09
CA HIS A 83 -26.38 -34.35 34.53
C HIS A 83 -27.89 -34.39 34.90
N LEU A 84 -28.76 -34.05 33.96
CA LEU A 84 -30.23 -34.17 34.09
C LEU A 84 -30.76 -35.59 33.85
N LYS A 85 -29.98 -36.48 33.22
CA LYS A 85 -30.36 -37.89 32.99
C LYS A 85 -29.88 -38.85 34.09
N GLU A 86 -28.97 -38.39 34.96
CA GLU A 86 -28.44 -39.15 36.10
C GLU A 86 -29.18 -38.87 37.42
N ILE A 87 -30.25 -38.07 37.38
CA ILE A 87 -31.21 -37.81 38.47
C ILE A 87 -32.54 -38.46 38.09
#